data_AF-A0AAU3HWZ1-F1
#
_entry.id   AF-A0AAU3HWZ1-F1
#
_cell.length_a   1.000
_cell.length_b   1.000
_cell.length_c   1.000
_cell.angle_alpha   90.00
_cell.angle_beta   90.00
_cell.angle_gamma   90.00
#
_symmetry.space_group_name_H-M   'P 1'
#
loop_
_entity.id
_entity.type
_entity.pdbx_description
1 polymer ?
#
loop_
_entity_poly.entity_id
_entity_poly.type
_entity_poly.pdbx_seq_one_letter_code
_entity_poly.pdbx_strand_id
1 'polypeptide(L)' 'MPKMTSGPAQVIHAGMTTASKHDVKHMSVKQRNRYRREGFSWADIKKIDRALGLGASSVTLTSATRTVTITFGP' A
#
# COMPACT_ATOMS: atom_id res chain seq x y z
N MET A 1 47.55 2.78 9.39
CA MET A 1 46.30 3.49 9.05
C MET A 1 45.71 2.90 7.77
N PRO A 2 44.62 2.12 7.81
CA PRO A 2 43.93 1.72 6.59
C PRO A 2 42.78 2.69 6.29
N LYS A 3 42.80 3.27 5.08
CA LYS A 3 41.68 3.98 4.46
C LYS A 3 40.46 3.06 4.41
N MET A 4 39.41 3.38 5.15
CA MET A 4 38.12 2.71 5.03
C MET A 4 37.38 3.27 3.81
N THR A 5 37.14 2.34 2.88
CA THR A 5 36.24 2.43 1.73
C THR A 5 34.93 3.14 2.08
N SER A 6 34.72 4.32 1.52
CA SER A 6 33.41 4.97 1.45
C SER A 6 32.54 4.23 0.42
N GLY A 7 31.94 3.11 0.81
CA GLY A 7 30.73 2.65 0.16
C GLY A 7 29.58 3.59 0.56
N PRO A 8 28.68 4.00 -0.36
CA PRO A 8 27.54 4.81 0.04
C PRO A 8 26.72 4.00 1.05
N ALA A 9 26.63 4.54 2.27
CA ALA A 9 25.69 4.07 3.26
C ALA A 9 24.31 4.04 2.61
N GLN A 10 23.70 2.86 2.47
CA GLN A 10 22.29 2.79 2.14
C GLN A 10 21.57 3.50 3.27
N VAL A 11 21.13 4.73 3.00
CA VAL A 11 20.34 5.53 3.92
C VAL A 11 19.01 4.80 4.06
N ILE A 12 18.93 3.95 5.07
CA ILE A 12 17.69 3.33 5.52
C ILE A 12 16.90 4.48 6.14
N HIS A 13 16.13 5.19 5.29
CA HIS A 13 15.19 6.19 5.77
C HIS A 13 14.14 5.47 6.62
N ALA A 14 14.26 5.61 7.93
CA ALA A 14 13.19 5.27 8.87
C ALA A 14 11.99 6.19 8.56
N GLY A 15 10.97 5.65 7.91
CA GLY A 15 9.69 6.37 7.77
C GLY A 15 8.89 6.16 6.49
N MET A 16 9.37 5.40 5.50
CA MET A 16 8.55 5.09 4.32
C MET A 16 8.69 3.63 3.93
N THR A 17 7.98 2.75 4.64
CA THR A 17 7.71 1.40 4.13
C THR A 17 6.81 1.57 2.91
N THR A 18 7.41 1.70 1.73
CA THR A 18 6.66 1.81 0.47
C THR A 18 5.81 0.56 0.34
N ALA A 19 4.50 0.69 0.59
CA ALA A 19 3.58 -0.42 0.42
C ALA A 19 3.78 -1.00 -0.98
N SER A 20 3.93 -2.32 -1.05
CA SER A 20 4.28 -3.02 -2.28
C SER A 20 3.16 -3.96 -2.71
N LYS A 21 3.22 -4.41 -3.96
CA LYS A 21 2.29 -5.44 -4.48
C LYS A 21 2.31 -6.73 -3.65
N HIS A 22 3.43 -7.05 -3.01
CA HIS A 22 3.62 -8.27 -2.21
C HIS A 22 2.92 -8.21 -0.84
N ASP A 23 2.55 -7.01 -0.40
CA ASP A 23 1.81 -6.81 0.86
C ASP A 23 0.31 -7.11 0.74
N VAL A 24 -0.19 -7.30 -0.49
CA VAL A 24 -1.61 -7.55 -0.79
C VAL A 24 -1.86 -9.06 -0.81
N LYS A 25 -2.64 -9.58 0.15
CA LYS A 25 -2.85 -11.02 0.36
C LYS A 25 -4.29 -11.48 0.13
N HIS A 26 -5.27 -10.67 0.50
CA HIS A 26 -6.69 -11.04 0.52
C HIS A 26 -7.41 -10.66 -0.78
N MET A 27 -6.91 -9.64 -1.47
CA MET A 27 -7.48 -9.13 -2.69
C MET A 27 -6.94 -9.85 -3.93
N SER A 28 -7.84 -10.12 -4.88
CA SER A 28 -7.46 -10.72 -6.16
C SER A 28 -6.58 -9.79 -7.01
N VAL A 29 -5.78 -10.38 -7.90
CA VAL A 29 -4.97 -9.63 -8.89
C VAL A 29 -5.82 -8.68 -9.74
N LYS A 30 -7.05 -9.10 -10.11
CA LYS A 30 -7.99 -8.30 -10.91
C LYS A 30 -8.44 -7.05 -10.16
N GLN A 31 -8.86 -7.19 -8.90
CA GLN A 31 -9.26 -6.06 -8.04
C GLN A 31 -8.08 -5.11 -7.80
N ARG A 32 -6.91 -5.65 -7.46
CA ARG A 32 -5.69 -4.84 -7.27
C ARG A 32 -5.34 -4.02 -8.50
N ASN A 33 -5.36 -4.65 -9.68
CA ASN A 33 -5.06 -3.96 -10.94
C ASN A 33 -6.13 -2.91 -11.29
N ARG A 34 -7.40 -3.15 -10.94
CA ARG A 34 -8.47 -2.16 -11.07
C ARG A 34 -8.19 -0.93 -10.21
N TYR A 35 -7.92 -1.09 -8.92
CA TYR A 35 -7.61 0.05 -8.04
C TYR A 35 -6.34 0.80 -8.48
N ARG A 36 -5.32 0.10 -9.00
CA ARG A 36 -4.16 0.77 -9.62
C ARG A 36 -4.55 1.63 -10.81
N ARG A 37 -5.46 1.18 -11.68
CA ARG A 37 -5.97 1.95 -12.82
C ARG A 37 -6.84 3.13 -12.39
N GLU A 38 -7.56 3.01 -11.28
CA GLU A 38 -8.36 4.09 -10.68
C GLU A 38 -7.51 5.12 -9.89
N GLY A 39 -6.17 4.95 -9.92
CA GLY A 39 -5.22 5.90 -9.33
C GLY A 39 -4.96 5.71 -7.85
N PHE A 40 -5.36 4.58 -7.24
CA PHE A 40 -5.04 4.30 -5.84
C PHE A 40 -3.55 4.00 -5.66
N SER A 41 -2.99 4.58 -4.59
CA SER A 41 -1.63 4.29 -4.18
C SER A 41 -1.53 2.86 -3.64
N TRP A 42 -0.32 2.29 -3.60
CA TRP A 42 -0.13 0.98 -2.97
C TRP A 42 -0.50 0.99 -1.49
N ALA A 43 -0.34 2.14 -0.79
CA ALA A 43 -0.74 2.28 0.60
C ALA A 43 -2.27 2.17 0.77
N ASP A 44 -3.03 2.78 -0.13
CA ASP A 44 -4.49 2.69 -0.14
C ASP A 44 -4.97 1.28 -0.47
N ILE A 45 -4.33 0.65 -1.46
CA ILE A 45 -4.60 -0.74 -1.85
C ILE A 45 -4.32 -1.70 -0.69
N LYS A 46 -3.28 -1.45 0.12
CA LYS A 46 -2.99 -2.24 1.32
C LYS A 46 -4.04 -2.03 2.42
N LYS A 47 -4.58 -0.82 2.58
CA LYS A 47 -5.70 -0.57 3.50
C LYS A 47 -6.97 -1.31 3.06
N ILE A 48 -7.26 -1.32 1.76
CA ILE A 48 -8.36 -2.09 1.16
C ILE A 48 -8.18 -3.58 1.41
N ASP A 49 -6.99 -4.11 1.12
CA ASP A 49 -6.65 -5.52 1.33
C ASP A 49 -6.82 -5.95 2.80
N ARG A 50 -6.36 -5.11 3.73
CA ARG A 50 -6.52 -5.37 5.16
C ARG A 50 -7.99 -5.35 5.58
N ALA A 51 -8.78 -4.40 5.08
CA ALA A 51 -10.21 -4.34 5.38
C ALA A 51 -10.95 -5.59 4.87
N LEU A 52 -10.62 -6.06 3.66
CA LEU A 52 -11.09 -7.33 3.12
C LEU A 52 -10.70 -8.52 4.00
N GLY A 53 -9.44 -8.59 4.44
CA GLY A 53 -8.95 -9.64 5.34
C GLY A 53 -9.61 -9.66 6.72
N LEU A 54 -10.13 -8.52 7.17
CA LEU A 54 -10.89 -8.37 8.42
C LEU A 54 -12.39 -8.66 8.25
N GLY A 55 -12.85 -8.98 7.04
CA GLY A 55 -14.28 -9.17 6.75
C GLY A 55 -15.10 -7.89 6.85
N ALA A 56 -14.47 -6.72 6.70
CA ALA A 56 -15.20 -5.47 6.70
C ALA A 56 -16.12 -5.39 5.48
N SER A 57 -17.30 -4.79 5.64
CA SER A 57 -18.24 -4.54 4.53
C SER A 57 -17.90 -3.27 3.76
N SER A 58 -17.09 -2.37 4.33
CA SER A 58 -16.61 -1.18 3.65
C SER A 58 -15.29 -0.67 4.24
N VAL A 59 -14.60 0.16 3.48
CA VAL A 59 -13.44 0.93 3.95
C VAL A 59 -13.52 2.35 3.41
N THR A 60 -13.32 3.33 4.29
CA THR A 60 -13.19 4.72 3.90
C THR A 60 -11.72 5.09 3.83
N LEU A 61 -11.30 5.57 2.66
CA LEU A 61 -9.95 6.04 2.37
C LEU A 61 -9.99 7.56 2.27
N THR A 62 -9.32 8.22 3.21
CA THR A 62 -9.11 9.67 3.16
C THR A 62 -7.73 9.94 2.59
N SER A 63 -7.66 10.66 1.46
CA SER A 63 -6.44 11.24 0.92
C SER A 63 -6.50 12.76 1.02
N ALA A 64 -5.37 13.43 0.81
CA ALA A 64 -5.29 14.90 0.85
C ALA A 64 -6.23 15.59 -0.15
N THR A 65 -6.64 14.89 -1.21
CA THR A 65 -7.46 15.44 -2.31
C THR A 65 -8.87 14.87 -2.37
N ARG A 66 -9.15 13.72 -1.74
CA ARG A 66 -10.48 13.09 -1.78
C ARG A 66 -10.70 12.12 -0.63
N THR A 67 -11.96 12.00 -0.22
CA THR A 67 -12.43 10.89 0.61
C THR A 67 -13.21 9.93 -0.26
N VAL A 68 -12.84 8.65 -0.25
CA VAL A 68 -13.48 7.60 -1.04
C VAL A 68 -13.90 6.46 -0.12
N THR A 69 -15.18 6.13 -0.14
CA THR A 69 -15.70 4.93 0.54
C THR A 69 -15.84 3.81 -0.47
N ILE A 70 -15.19 2.68 -0.19
CA ILE A 70 -15.26 1.46 -0.97
C ILE A 70 -16.10 0.47 -0.19
N THR A 71 -17.26 0.10 -0.74
CA THR A 71 -18.10 -0.96 -0.19
C THR A 71 -17.72 -2.28 -0.84
N PHE A 72 -17.47 -3.29 -0.02
CA PHE A 72 -17.27 -4.65 -0.47
C PHE A 72 -18.65 -5.30 -0.55
N GLY A 73 -19.01 -5.77 -1.74
CA GLY A 73 -20.26 -6.53 -1.92
C GLY A 73 -20.25 -7.81 -1.08
N PRO A 74 -21.43 -8.40 -0.82
CA PRO A 74 -21.54 -9.71 -0.19
C PRO A 74 -20.84 -10.81 -1.01
#